data_AF-A0A849RE66-F1
#
_entry.id   AF-A0A849RE66-F1
#
_cell.length_a   1.000
_cell.length_b   1.000
_cell.length_c   1.000
_cell.angle_alpha   90.00
_cell.angle_beta   90.00
_cell.angle_gamma   90.00
#
_symmetry.space_group_name_H-M   'P 1'
#
loop_
_entity.id
_entity.type
_entity.pdbx_description
1 polymer ?
#
loop_
_entity_poly.entity_id
_entity_poly.type
_entity_poly.pdbx_seq_one_letter_code
_entity_poly.pdbx_strand_id
1 'polypeptide(L)'
;MDMDFSTKEAVEKYLPLMHELAIRIELVAQAFDGRLNLSPPYAREYAYFQFRRICELIALGCLQLHGDLPDAQTKTSRKEWNAEKIMKLLHRNHPHSFPQSSVRIKTADGWNIQGNSKPNALTLNEFKTLYAECSHVLHRGTISTVESSRDFTQSDYQKAVDWQSKIVDLMNEHLILRSNGRGMYMISMRTESGYPECSIVDIVNPGGLQVQTINLYVGDNIIHSYVANNKL
;
A
#
# COMPACT_ATOMS: atom_id res chain seq x y z
N MET A 1 6.38 -5.86 -31.47
CA MET A 1 5.16 -6.60 -31.11
C MET A 1 4.80 -6.09 -29.73
N ASP A 2 3.99 -5.04 -29.67
CA ASP A 2 3.58 -4.45 -28.40
C ASP A 2 2.76 -5.51 -27.67
N MET A 3 3.29 -5.98 -26.53
CA MET A 3 2.49 -6.79 -25.63
C MET A 3 1.35 -5.92 -25.12
N ASP A 4 0.14 -6.26 -25.54
CA ASP A 4 -1.07 -5.64 -25.00
C ASP A 4 -1.08 -5.84 -23.47
N PHE A 5 -1.34 -4.78 -22.73
CA PHE A 5 -1.28 -4.81 -21.26
C PHE A 5 -2.50 -5.54 -20.72
N SER A 6 -2.28 -6.71 -20.10
CA SER A 6 -3.34 -7.46 -19.43
C SER A 6 -3.58 -6.94 -18.02
N THR A 7 -4.73 -6.31 -17.79
CA THR A 7 -5.18 -5.85 -16.45
C THR A 7 -5.30 -7.01 -15.47
N LYS A 8 -5.80 -8.16 -15.93
CA LYS A 8 -5.92 -9.39 -15.14
C LYS A 8 -4.57 -9.85 -14.63
N GLU A 9 -3.58 -9.99 -15.52
CA GLU A 9 -2.23 -10.41 -15.13
C GLU A 9 -1.54 -9.38 -14.24
N ALA A 10 -1.78 -8.09 -14.47
CA ALA A 10 -1.24 -7.04 -13.62
C ALA A 10 -1.78 -7.14 -12.18
N VAL A 11 -3.09 -7.38 -12.04
CA VAL A 11 -3.72 -7.58 -10.74
C VAL A 11 -3.25 -8.87 -10.06
N GLU A 12 -3.12 -9.96 -10.81
CA GLU A 12 -2.60 -11.24 -10.28
C GLU A 12 -1.19 -11.10 -9.71
N LYS A 13 -0.34 -10.23 -10.29
CA LYS A 13 1.01 -9.92 -9.77
C LYS A 13 1.02 -8.87 -8.66
N TYR A 14 0.00 -8.03 -8.61
CA TYR A 14 -0.16 -6.98 -7.60
C TYR A 14 -0.64 -7.55 -6.25
N LEU A 15 -1.61 -8.47 -6.25
CA LEU A 15 -2.22 -8.99 -5.03
C LEU A 15 -1.23 -9.67 -4.06
N PRO A 16 -0.21 -10.43 -4.49
CA PRO A 16 0.82 -10.95 -3.60
C PRO A 16 1.60 -9.84 -2.86
N LEU A 17 1.87 -8.71 -3.52
CA LEU A 17 2.52 -7.55 -2.88
C LEU A 17 1.63 -6.97 -1.78
N MET A 18 0.32 -6.92 -2.04
CA MET A 18 -0.66 -6.45 -1.06
C MET A 18 -0.80 -7.42 0.11
N HIS A 19 -0.71 -8.72 -0.14
CA HIS A 19 -0.74 -9.70 0.95
C HIS A 19 0.46 -9.52 1.89
N GLU A 20 1.66 -9.34 1.34
CA GLU A 20 2.84 -9.00 2.14
C GLU A 20 2.63 -7.67 2.90
N LEU A 21 2.07 -6.65 2.25
CA LEU A 21 1.77 -5.36 2.88
C LEU A 21 0.81 -5.51 4.06
N ALA A 22 -0.26 -6.30 3.93
CA ALA A 22 -1.22 -6.55 5.01
C ALA A 22 -0.57 -7.24 6.21
N ILE A 23 0.29 -8.24 5.98
CA ILE A 23 1.06 -8.92 7.04
C ILE A 23 1.95 -7.91 7.77
N ARG A 24 2.65 -7.04 7.03
CA ARG A 24 3.52 -6.03 7.63
C ARG A 24 2.75 -5.01 8.45
N ILE A 25 1.59 -4.55 7.96
CA ILE A 25 0.69 -3.66 8.72
C ILE A 25 0.30 -4.30 10.05
N GLU A 26 -0.06 -5.58 10.04
CA GLU A 26 -0.41 -6.27 11.29
C GLU A 26 0.79 -6.37 12.23
N LEU A 27 1.95 -6.77 11.73
CA LEU A 27 3.14 -6.91 12.57
C LEU A 27 3.51 -5.59 13.26
N VAL A 28 3.30 -4.45 12.60
CA VAL A 28 3.44 -3.14 13.23
C VAL A 28 2.40 -2.93 14.33
N ALA A 29 1.13 -3.27 14.08
CA ALA A 29 0.08 -3.19 15.11
C ALA A 29 0.44 -4.07 16.33
N GLN A 30 0.88 -5.31 16.12
CA GLN A 30 1.33 -6.20 17.18
C GLN A 30 2.54 -5.65 17.95
N ALA A 31 3.46 -4.96 17.28
CA ALA A 31 4.58 -4.28 17.93
C ALA A 31 4.09 -3.19 18.88
N PHE A 32 3.14 -2.36 18.44
CA PHE A 32 2.61 -1.25 19.24
C PHE A 32 1.64 -1.69 20.35
N ASP A 33 0.93 -2.80 20.15
CA ASP A 33 0.07 -3.43 21.16
C ASP A 33 0.87 -4.24 22.21
N GLY A 34 2.21 -4.31 22.07
CA GLY A 34 3.09 -5.06 22.98
C GLY A 34 3.11 -6.57 22.76
N ARG A 35 2.40 -7.09 21.75
CA ARG A 35 2.32 -8.55 21.46
C ARG A 35 3.65 -9.14 20.98
N LEU A 36 4.58 -8.31 20.52
CA LEU A 36 5.94 -8.72 20.15
C LEU A 36 6.96 -8.61 21.30
N ASN A 37 6.55 -8.17 22.49
CA ASN A 37 7.42 -7.96 23.66
C ASN A 37 8.62 -7.03 23.39
N LEU A 38 8.48 -6.07 22.48
CA LEU A 38 9.48 -5.04 22.22
C LEU A 38 9.28 -3.86 23.19
N SER A 39 10.37 -3.30 23.72
CA SER A 39 10.26 -2.01 24.42
C SER A 39 9.92 -0.88 23.43
N PRO A 40 9.34 0.25 23.87
CA PRO A 40 8.85 1.28 22.96
C PRO A 40 9.87 1.80 21.93
N PRO A 41 11.16 2.03 22.27
CA PRO A 41 12.17 2.41 21.27
C PRO A 41 12.39 1.34 20.18
N TYR A 42 12.43 0.06 20.55
CA TYR A 42 12.62 -1.04 19.60
C TYR A 42 11.35 -1.36 18.80
N ALA A 43 10.17 -1.19 19.39
CA ALA A 43 8.90 -1.25 18.66
C ALA A 43 8.85 -0.16 17.58
N ARG A 44 9.31 1.06 17.89
CA ARG A 44 9.46 2.13 16.90
C ARG A 44 10.46 1.76 15.81
N GLU A 45 11.67 1.34 16.15
CA GLU A 45 12.70 0.96 15.16
C GLU A 45 12.18 -0.14 14.21
N TYR A 46 11.55 -1.17 14.79
CA TYR A 46 10.88 -2.22 14.04
C TYR A 46 9.80 -1.67 13.11
N ALA A 47 8.94 -0.77 13.59
CA ALA A 47 7.90 -0.15 12.79
C ALA A 47 8.46 0.61 11.58
N TYR A 48 9.53 1.41 11.74
CA TYR A 48 10.15 2.13 10.62
C TYR A 48 10.81 1.19 9.60
N PHE A 49 11.34 0.05 10.03
CA PHE A 49 11.78 -0.99 9.10
C PHE A 49 10.62 -1.53 8.27
N GLN A 50 9.47 -1.81 8.91
CA GLN A 50 8.27 -2.24 8.20
C GLN A 50 7.71 -1.15 7.30
N PHE A 51 7.65 0.11 7.74
CA PHE A 51 7.18 1.25 6.96
C PHE A 51 7.98 1.41 5.66
N ARG A 52 9.31 1.27 5.71
CA ARG A 52 10.13 1.31 4.51
C ARG A 52 9.71 0.26 3.48
N ARG A 53 9.52 -0.98 3.92
CA ARG A 53 9.06 -2.08 3.05
C ARG A 53 7.64 -1.87 2.56
N ILE A 54 6.74 -1.36 3.40
CA ILE A 54 5.39 -0.98 3.00
C ILE A 54 5.43 0.08 1.90
N CYS A 55 6.25 1.13 2.03
CA CYS A 55 6.41 2.14 0.98
C CYS A 55 6.92 1.54 -0.35
N GLU A 56 7.89 0.62 -0.29
CA GLU A 56 8.38 -0.11 -1.46
C GLU A 56 7.29 -0.96 -2.11
N LEU A 57 6.49 -1.68 -1.32
CA LEU A 57 5.37 -2.49 -1.82
C LEU A 57 4.27 -1.65 -2.46
N ILE A 58 3.90 -0.52 -1.87
CA ILE A 58 2.96 0.44 -2.47
C ILE A 58 3.50 0.91 -3.82
N ALA A 59 4.78 1.27 -3.88
CA ALA A 59 5.38 1.77 -5.10
C ALA A 59 5.47 0.74 -6.22
N LEU A 60 5.96 -0.45 -5.91
CA LEU A 60 6.02 -1.58 -6.84
C LEU A 60 4.61 -2.00 -7.28
N GLY A 61 3.63 -1.99 -6.37
CA GLY A 61 2.23 -2.28 -6.68
C GLY A 61 1.65 -1.27 -7.69
N CYS A 62 1.84 0.04 -7.46
CA CYS A 62 1.44 1.05 -8.43
C CYS A 62 2.17 0.89 -9.77
N LEU A 63 3.47 0.58 -9.78
CA LEU A 63 4.21 0.34 -11.01
C LEU A 63 3.66 -0.86 -11.79
N GLN A 64 3.29 -1.93 -11.08
CA GLN A 64 2.70 -3.12 -11.66
C GLN A 64 1.33 -2.83 -12.30
N LEU A 65 0.47 -2.06 -11.63
CA LEU A 65 -0.87 -1.72 -12.12
C LEU A 65 -0.87 -0.70 -13.26
N HIS A 66 0.19 0.09 -13.40
CA HIS A 66 0.41 1.04 -14.49
C HIS A 66 1.40 0.52 -15.55
N GLY A 67 1.48 -0.79 -15.72
CA GLY A 67 2.33 -1.40 -16.73
C GLY A 67 1.92 -1.06 -18.18
N ASP A 68 0.78 -0.41 -18.40
CA ASP A 68 0.33 0.17 -19.66
C ASP A 68 1.05 1.48 -20.01
N LEU A 69 1.68 2.15 -19.04
CA LEU A 69 2.50 3.33 -19.32
C LEU A 69 3.81 2.94 -20.01
N PRO A 70 4.18 3.55 -21.16
CA PRO A 70 5.44 3.24 -21.84
C PRO A 70 6.67 3.36 -20.92
N ASP A 71 6.69 4.40 -20.08
CA ASP A 71 7.74 4.64 -19.10
C ASP A 71 7.85 3.53 -18.03
N ALA A 72 6.74 2.85 -17.68
CA ALA A 72 6.74 1.75 -16.72
C ALA A 72 7.30 0.45 -17.32
N GLN A 73 7.28 0.31 -18.65
CA GLN A 73 7.74 -0.91 -19.33
C GLN A 73 9.24 -0.95 -19.58
N THR A 74 9.96 0.16 -19.42
CA THR A 74 11.41 0.22 -19.69
C THR A 74 12.19 -0.75 -18.79
N LYS A 75 13.32 -1.27 -19.31
CA LYS A 75 14.22 -2.14 -18.52
C LYS A 75 14.72 -1.48 -17.23
N THR A 76 14.87 -0.16 -17.24
CA THR A 76 15.29 0.63 -16.08
C THR A 76 14.18 0.66 -15.04
N SER A 77 12.96 1.00 -15.44
CA SER A 77 11.80 1.06 -14.53
C SER A 77 11.51 -0.29 -13.88
N ARG A 78 11.59 -1.39 -14.64
CA ARG A 78 11.40 -2.75 -14.12
C ARG A 78 12.47 -3.21 -13.11
N LYS A 79 13.60 -2.50 -13.02
CA LYS A 79 14.67 -2.77 -12.04
C LYS A 79 14.70 -1.75 -10.91
N GLU A 80 13.88 -0.71 -10.98
CA GLU A 80 13.82 0.30 -9.94
C GLU A 80 13.11 -0.27 -8.71
N TRP A 81 13.74 -0.08 -7.56
CA TRP A 81 13.20 -0.50 -6.26
C TRP A 81 12.97 0.71 -5.36
N ASN A 82 13.57 1.87 -5.67
CA ASN A 82 13.43 3.06 -4.86
C ASN A 82 12.02 3.63 -5.02
N ALA A 83 11.26 3.61 -3.91
CA ALA A 83 9.86 3.97 -3.89
C ALA A 83 9.60 5.41 -4.36
N GLU A 84 10.46 6.37 -3.98
CA GLU A 84 10.34 7.76 -4.40
C GLU A 84 10.55 7.93 -5.91
N LYS A 85 11.55 7.27 -6.49
CA LYS A 85 11.82 7.31 -7.94
C LYS A 85 10.68 6.71 -8.74
N ILE A 86 10.14 5.57 -8.30
CA ILE A 86 8.97 4.93 -8.92
C ILE A 86 7.79 5.90 -8.89
N MET A 87 7.49 6.48 -7.72
CA MET A 87 6.38 7.43 -7.59
C MET A 87 6.57 8.65 -8.46
N LYS A 88 7.78 9.22 -8.53
CA LYS A 88 8.10 10.35 -9.40
C LYS A 88 7.88 10.02 -10.87
N LEU A 89 8.27 8.82 -11.31
CA LEU A 89 8.06 8.35 -12.67
C LEU A 89 6.58 8.23 -13.00
N LEU A 90 5.81 7.57 -12.13
CA LEU A 90 4.38 7.35 -12.35
C LEU A 90 3.61 8.66 -12.35
N HIS A 91 3.83 9.53 -11.36
CA HIS A 91 3.09 10.80 -11.24
C HIS A 91 3.40 11.80 -12.35
N ARG A 92 4.61 11.75 -12.94
CA ARG A 92 4.93 12.56 -14.12
C ARG A 92 4.05 12.21 -15.31
N ASN A 93 3.68 10.93 -15.44
CA ASN A 93 2.89 10.41 -16.56
C ASN A 93 1.38 10.37 -16.25
N HIS A 94 1.01 10.11 -14.98
CA HIS A 94 -0.37 10.00 -14.52
C HIS A 94 -0.52 10.50 -13.08
N PRO A 95 -1.04 11.72 -12.85
CA PRO A 95 -1.19 12.32 -11.51
C PRO A 95 -2.09 11.54 -10.53
N HIS A 96 -2.89 10.58 -11.01
CA HIS A 96 -3.75 9.76 -10.15
C HIS A 96 -3.20 8.34 -9.92
N SER A 97 -1.88 8.16 -10.12
CA SER A 97 -1.22 6.87 -9.99
C SER A 97 -1.01 6.39 -8.55
N PHE A 98 -1.14 7.29 -7.58
CA PHE A 98 -1.00 6.96 -6.15
C PHE A 98 -2.34 6.45 -5.61
N PRO A 99 -2.36 5.50 -4.65
CA PRO A 99 -3.60 5.01 -4.07
C PRO A 99 -4.44 6.13 -3.47
N GLN A 100 -5.76 5.96 -3.55
CA GLN A 100 -6.73 6.84 -2.90
C GLN A 100 -7.56 6.00 -1.93
N SER A 101 -7.63 6.41 -0.67
CA SER A 101 -8.51 5.74 0.30
C SER A 101 -9.94 5.72 -0.22
N SER A 102 -10.66 4.63 -0.01
CA SER A 102 -12.02 4.50 -0.50
C SER A 102 -12.99 4.03 0.57
N VAL A 103 -14.25 4.42 0.39
CA VAL A 103 -15.39 3.91 1.13
C VAL A 103 -16.43 3.49 0.10
N ARG A 104 -17.03 2.32 0.34
CA ARG A 104 -18.13 1.76 -0.44
C ARG A 104 -19.40 1.87 0.38
N ILE A 105 -20.40 2.57 -0.15
CA ILE A 105 -21.70 2.77 0.50
C ILE A 105 -22.76 2.13 -0.38
N LYS A 106 -23.53 1.18 0.17
CA LYS A 106 -24.70 0.63 -0.51
C LYS A 106 -25.85 1.63 -0.36
N THR A 107 -26.37 2.12 -1.49
CA THR A 107 -27.51 3.02 -1.59
C THR A 107 -28.70 2.30 -2.24
N ALA A 108 -29.85 2.97 -2.36
CA ALA A 108 -31.01 2.43 -3.07
C ALA A 108 -30.72 2.21 -4.57
N ASP A 109 -29.83 3.01 -5.15
CA ASP A 109 -29.49 3.00 -6.57
C ASP A 109 -28.28 2.10 -6.91
N GLY A 110 -27.69 1.44 -5.90
CA GLY A 110 -26.55 0.53 -6.08
C GLY A 110 -25.40 0.83 -5.13
N TRP A 111 -24.17 0.68 -5.60
CA TRP A 111 -22.97 0.98 -4.82
C TRP A 111 -22.45 2.38 -5.18
N ASN A 112 -22.29 3.22 -4.17
CA ASN A 112 -21.54 4.47 -4.26
C ASN A 112 -20.11 4.24 -3.76
N ILE A 113 -19.12 4.69 -4.54
CA ILE A 113 -17.70 4.56 -4.22
C ILE A 113 -17.11 5.96 -4.15
N GLN A 114 -16.56 6.32 -3.00
CA GLN A 114 -15.93 7.62 -2.80
C GLN A 114 -14.44 7.46 -2.53
N GLY A 115 -13.61 7.92 -3.48
CA GLY A 115 -12.17 8.05 -3.33
C GLY A 115 -11.77 9.26 -2.47
N ASN A 116 -10.58 9.18 -1.86
CA ASN A 116 -10.07 10.15 -0.88
C ASN A 116 -11.06 10.45 0.25
N SER A 117 -11.82 9.43 0.68
CA SER A 117 -12.89 9.57 1.68
C SER A 117 -12.39 9.63 3.11
N LYS A 118 -11.15 9.23 3.37
CA LYS A 118 -10.55 9.25 4.72
C LYS A 118 -9.55 10.41 4.83
N PRO A 119 -9.84 11.45 5.64
CA PRO A 119 -8.97 12.63 5.73
C PRO A 119 -7.61 12.34 6.38
N ASN A 120 -7.50 11.27 7.17
CA ASN A 120 -6.26 10.82 7.76
C ASN A 120 -5.45 9.88 6.85
N ALA A 121 -5.95 9.49 5.68
CA ALA A 121 -5.19 8.63 4.79
C ALA A 121 -3.86 9.27 4.36
N LEU A 122 -2.81 8.46 4.31
CA LEU A 122 -1.48 8.89 3.87
C LEU A 122 -1.55 9.50 2.46
N THR A 123 -1.12 10.75 2.32
CA THR A 123 -1.03 11.42 1.02
C THR A 123 0.30 11.10 0.31
N LEU A 124 0.42 11.41 -0.99
CA LEU A 124 1.69 11.22 -1.71
C LEU A 124 2.84 12.06 -1.11
N ASN A 125 2.56 13.26 -0.61
CA ASN A 125 3.60 14.10 -0.01
C ASN A 125 4.07 13.49 1.32
N GLU A 126 3.13 13.05 2.16
CA GLU A 126 3.45 12.36 3.40
C GLU A 126 4.14 11.01 3.17
N PHE A 127 3.77 10.28 2.11
CA PHE A 127 4.47 9.07 1.69
C PHE A 127 5.97 9.35 1.44
N LYS A 128 6.29 10.45 0.74
CA LYS A 128 7.70 10.84 0.51
C LYS A 128 8.39 11.21 1.82
N THR A 129 7.70 11.95 2.69
CA THR A 129 8.21 12.30 4.03
C THR A 129 8.51 11.05 4.85
N LEU A 130 7.57 10.11 4.94
CA LEU A 130 7.73 8.84 5.64
C LEU A 130 8.89 8.02 5.07
N TYR A 131 8.96 7.87 3.75
CA TYR A 131 10.02 7.08 3.10
C TYR A 131 11.42 7.65 3.38
N ALA A 132 11.57 8.98 3.32
CA ALA A 132 12.81 9.64 3.72
C ALA A 132 13.12 9.46 5.21
N GLU A 133 12.10 9.62 6.06
CA GLU A 133 12.23 9.47 7.52
C GLU A 133 12.66 8.05 7.92
N CYS A 134 12.20 7.01 7.22
CA CYS A 134 12.65 5.64 7.44
C CYS A 134 14.17 5.50 7.31
N SER A 135 14.77 6.17 6.32
CA SER A 135 16.23 6.19 6.18
C SER A 135 16.87 6.82 7.42
N HIS A 136 16.41 8.00 7.82
CA HIS A 136 16.96 8.73 8.97
C HIS A 136 16.83 7.96 10.29
N VAL A 137 15.70 7.29 10.52
CA VAL A 137 15.44 6.55 11.76
C VAL A 137 16.26 5.27 11.84
N LEU A 138 16.40 4.55 10.72
CA LEU A 138 17.12 3.27 10.69
C LEU A 138 18.64 3.45 10.60
N HIS A 139 19.12 4.61 10.16
CA HIS A 139 20.53 4.94 10.22
C HIS A 139 20.93 5.35 11.64
N ARG A 140 21.97 4.70 12.17
CA ARG A 140 22.56 5.06 13.48
C ARG A 140 23.12 6.48 13.54
N GLY A 141 23.39 7.08 12.38
CA GLY A 141 23.99 8.40 12.26
C GLY A 141 25.52 8.36 12.30
N THR A 142 26.12 9.50 12.59
CA THR A 142 27.57 9.71 12.77
C THR A 142 27.92 9.73 14.27
N ILE A 143 29.22 9.69 14.61
CA ILE A 143 29.68 9.81 16.01
C ILE A 143 29.13 11.08 16.67
N SER A 144 29.18 12.21 15.98
CA SER A 144 28.64 13.47 16.50
C SER A 144 27.14 13.39 16.82
N THR A 145 26.33 12.72 16.00
CA THR A 145 24.90 12.54 16.29
C THR A 145 24.64 11.55 17.43
N VAL A 146 25.53 10.59 17.66
CA VAL A 146 25.42 9.65 18.78
C VAL A 146 25.78 10.36 20.09
N GLU A 147 26.85 11.16 20.09
CA GLU A 147 27.28 11.95 21.26
C GLU A 147 26.27 13.02 21.65
N SER A 148 25.55 13.59 20.68
CA SER A 148 24.47 14.56 20.88
C SER A 148 23.08 13.93 20.94
N SER A 149 22.99 12.60 21.00
CA SER A 149 21.70 11.91 21.00
C SER A 149 20.87 12.32 22.21
N ARG A 150 19.59 12.60 21.97
CA ARG A 150 18.61 12.87 23.03
C ARG A 150 17.89 11.59 23.41
N ASP A 151 17.30 11.62 24.58
CA ASP A 151 16.42 10.55 25.03
C ASP A 151 15.22 10.38 24.10
N PHE A 152 14.82 9.12 23.96
CA PHE A 152 13.58 8.73 23.30
C PHE A 152 12.37 9.30 24.07
N THR A 153 11.45 9.92 23.37
CA THR A 153 10.27 10.56 23.98
C THR A 153 8.97 9.88 23.59
N GLN A 154 7.92 10.13 24.36
CA GLN A 154 6.57 9.70 24.02
C GLN A 154 6.12 10.26 22.65
N SER A 155 6.56 11.47 22.28
CA SER A 155 6.24 12.07 20.98
C SER A 155 6.86 11.30 19.81
N ASP A 156 8.05 10.71 19.99
CA ASP A 156 8.70 9.90 18.95
C ASP A 156 7.94 8.61 18.69
N TYR A 157 7.41 8.01 19.76
CA TYR A 157 6.55 6.84 19.69
C TYR A 157 5.22 7.18 19.02
N GLN A 158 4.55 8.25 19.46
CA GLN A 158 3.27 8.67 18.93
C GLN A 158 3.34 8.96 17.43
N LYS A 159 4.42 9.61 16.96
CA LYS A 159 4.61 9.85 15.52
C LYS A 159 4.62 8.55 14.69
N ALA A 160 5.20 7.48 15.22
CA ALA A 160 5.22 6.17 14.54
C ALA A 160 3.82 5.53 14.52
N VAL A 161 3.05 5.69 15.60
CA VAL A 161 1.63 5.27 15.67
C VAL A 161 0.79 6.05 14.66
N ASP A 162 1.01 7.35 14.53
CA ASP A 162 0.31 8.20 13.56
C ASP A 162 0.62 7.75 12.13
N TRP A 163 1.88 7.41 11.82
CA TRP A 163 2.24 6.87 10.51
C TRP A 163 1.51 5.56 10.21
N GLN A 164 1.46 4.64 11.18
CA GLN A 164 0.70 3.40 11.03
C GLN A 164 -0.78 3.67 10.76
N SER A 165 -1.40 4.59 11.51
CA SER A 165 -2.81 4.96 11.31
C SER A 165 -3.07 5.49 9.89
N LYS A 166 -2.21 6.38 9.38
CA LYS A 166 -2.31 6.94 8.02
C LYS A 166 -2.18 5.87 6.93
N ILE A 167 -1.24 4.92 7.10
CA ILE A 167 -1.06 3.79 6.17
C ILE A 167 -2.30 2.91 6.16
N VAL A 168 -2.83 2.57 7.33
CA VAL A 168 -4.03 1.73 7.47
C VAL A 168 -5.24 2.40 6.82
N ASP A 169 -5.42 3.70 7.04
CA ASP A 169 -6.50 4.46 6.42
C ASP A 169 -6.36 4.52 4.90
N LEU A 170 -5.13 4.68 4.39
CA LEU A 170 -4.90 4.64 2.95
C LEU A 170 -5.18 3.26 2.36
N MET A 171 -4.60 2.20 2.93
CA MET A 171 -4.45 0.92 2.21
C MET A 171 -5.57 -0.08 2.46
N ASN A 172 -6.29 -0.03 3.60
CA ASN A 172 -7.31 -1.04 3.92
C ASN A 172 -8.34 -1.25 2.80
N GLU A 173 -8.86 -0.14 2.28
CA GLU A 173 -9.78 -0.05 1.14
C GLU A 173 -9.28 1.11 0.29
N HIS A 174 -8.93 0.83 -0.96
CA HIS A 174 -8.37 1.87 -1.81
C HIS A 174 -8.70 1.65 -3.28
N LEU A 175 -8.53 2.72 -4.06
CA LEU A 175 -8.62 2.68 -5.51
C LEU A 175 -7.38 3.26 -6.16
N ILE A 176 -7.11 2.79 -7.36
CA ILE A 176 -6.05 3.31 -8.24
C ILE A 176 -6.69 3.52 -9.62
N LEU A 177 -6.60 4.73 -10.16
CA LEU A 177 -7.15 5.03 -11.48
C LEU A 177 -6.24 4.48 -12.58
N ARG A 178 -6.85 3.99 -13.66
CA ARG A 178 -6.08 3.48 -14.80
C ARG A 178 -5.59 4.64 -15.66
N SER A 179 -4.35 4.55 -16.13
CA SER A 179 -3.73 5.59 -16.97
C SER A 179 -4.46 5.83 -18.29
N ASN A 180 -5.14 4.82 -18.83
CA ASN A 180 -5.91 4.93 -20.05
C ASN A 180 -7.29 5.62 -19.87
N GLY A 181 -7.67 6.00 -18.64
CA GLY A 181 -8.94 6.65 -18.33
C GLY A 181 -10.18 5.76 -18.49
N ARG A 182 -10.01 4.45 -18.72
CA ARG A 182 -11.12 3.51 -18.97
C ARG A 182 -11.65 2.83 -17.72
N GLY A 183 -11.19 3.24 -16.53
CA GLY A 183 -11.67 2.64 -15.30
C GLY A 183 -10.70 2.75 -14.13
N MET A 184 -10.87 1.85 -13.16
CA MET A 184 -10.13 1.85 -11.91
C MET A 184 -9.92 0.43 -11.39
N TYR A 185 -8.91 0.27 -10.54
CA TYR A 185 -8.76 -0.88 -9.67
C TYR A 185 -9.35 -0.53 -8.31
N MET A 186 -10.18 -1.39 -7.75
CA MET A 186 -10.68 -1.27 -6.38
C MET A 186 -10.16 -2.43 -5.55
N ILE A 187 -9.46 -2.12 -4.47
CA ILE A 187 -8.71 -3.09 -3.69
C ILE A 187 -9.26 -3.11 -2.27
N SER A 188 -9.50 -4.32 -1.76
CA SER A 188 -9.79 -4.57 -0.36
C SER A 188 -8.73 -5.48 0.24
N MET A 189 -8.14 -5.07 1.36
CA MET A 189 -7.12 -5.85 2.07
C MET A 189 -7.74 -6.82 3.07
N ARG A 190 -8.99 -6.58 3.49
CA ARG A 190 -9.70 -7.36 4.50
C ARG A 190 -11.00 -7.88 3.91
N THR A 191 -10.91 -9.06 3.32
CA THR A 191 -12.07 -9.77 2.78
C THR A 191 -12.49 -10.89 3.72
N GLU A 192 -13.67 -11.47 3.48
CA GLU A 192 -14.13 -12.67 4.20
C GLU A 192 -13.19 -13.87 4.02
N SER A 193 -12.45 -13.92 2.90
CA SER A 193 -11.44 -14.97 2.66
C SER A 193 -10.17 -14.80 3.50
N GLY A 194 -9.97 -13.61 4.06
CA GLY A 194 -8.77 -13.25 4.79
C GLY A 194 -7.58 -12.82 3.91
N TYR A 195 -7.77 -12.77 2.59
CA TYR A 195 -6.76 -12.35 1.62
C TYR A 195 -7.21 -11.12 0.83
N PRO A 196 -6.26 -10.34 0.27
CA PRO A 196 -6.62 -9.22 -0.59
C PRO A 196 -7.38 -9.64 -1.84
N GLU A 197 -8.34 -8.81 -2.26
CA GLU A 197 -9.03 -8.90 -3.53
C GLU A 197 -8.89 -7.60 -4.31
N CYS A 198 -9.02 -7.68 -5.63
CA CYS A 198 -9.07 -6.50 -6.49
C CYS A 198 -10.18 -6.66 -7.53
N SER A 199 -11.07 -5.67 -7.59
CA SER A 199 -12.06 -5.53 -8.64
C SER A 199 -11.52 -4.59 -9.72
N ILE A 200 -11.36 -5.12 -10.93
CA ILE A 200 -11.11 -4.35 -12.14
C ILE A 200 -12.45 -3.80 -12.59
N VAL A 201 -12.57 -2.48 -12.61
CA VAL A 201 -13.76 -1.78 -13.07
C VAL A 201 -13.46 -1.13 -14.41
N ASP A 202 -14.22 -1.50 -15.44
CA ASP A 202 -14.17 -0.92 -16.78
C ASP A 202 -15.41 -0.06 -17.03
N ILE A 203 -15.19 1.15 -17.54
CA ILE A 203 -16.24 2.05 -17.99
C ILE A 203 -16.62 1.63 -19.41
N VAL A 204 -17.85 1.14 -19.59
CA VAL A 204 -18.39 0.66 -20.87
C VAL A 204 -19.35 1.70 -21.42
N ASN A 205 -19.21 2.07 -22.69
CA ASN A 205 -20.10 3.02 -23.34
C ASN A 205 -21.29 2.31 -24.04
N PRO A 206 -22.53 2.85 -23.93
CA PRO A 206 -22.91 4.04 -23.17
C PRO A 206 -23.28 3.71 -21.69
N GLY A 207 -22.51 4.27 -20.74
CA GLY A 207 -22.89 4.45 -19.34
C GLY A 207 -22.84 3.24 -18.39
N GLY A 208 -22.35 2.08 -18.83
CA GLY A 208 -22.26 0.88 -18.01
C GLY A 208 -20.94 0.74 -17.27
N LEU A 209 -20.92 -0.09 -16.23
CA LEU A 209 -19.70 -0.58 -15.60
C LEU A 209 -19.61 -2.09 -15.80
N GLN A 210 -18.47 -2.58 -16.26
CA GLN A 210 -18.13 -3.99 -16.20
C GLN A 210 -17.15 -4.19 -15.05
N VAL A 211 -17.42 -5.19 -14.21
CA VAL A 211 -16.60 -5.47 -13.03
C VAL A 211 -16.12 -6.92 -13.08
N GLN A 212 -14.81 -7.11 -12.93
CA GLN A 212 -14.19 -8.41 -12.74
C GLN A 212 -13.41 -8.41 -11.43
N THR A 213 -13.76 -9.30 -10.51
CA THR A 213 -13.05 -9.46 -9.23
C THR A 213 -12.04 -10.59 -9.32
N ILE A 214 -10.82 -10.32 -8.89
CA ILE A 214 -9.72 -11.27 -8.77
C ILE A 214 -9.38 -11.40 -7.30
N ASN A 215 -9.43 -12.64 -6.81
CA ASN A 215 -9.10 -12.99 -5.43
C ASN A 215 -7.69 -13.56 -5.39
N LEU A 216 -6.92 -13.20 -4.36
CA LEU A 216 -5.67 -13.89 -4.09
C LEU A 216 -5.98 -15.30 -3.56
N TYR A 217 -5.36 -16.31 -4.17
CA TYR A 217 -5.33 -17.66 -3.63
C TYR A 217 -3.93 -17.92 -3.06
N VAL A 218 -3.88 -18.39 -1.82
CA VAL A 218 -2.64 -18.81 -1.16
C VAL A 218 -2.78 -20.29 -0.82
N GLY A 219 -1.88 -21.13 -1.31
CA GLY A 219 -1.95 -22.58 -1.11
C GLY A 219 -1.76 -22.97 0.35
N ASP A 220 -2.46 -24.02 0.78
CA ASP A 220 -2.69 -24.43 2.18
C ASP A 220 -1.44 -24.85 3.00
N ASN A 221 -0.23 -24.71 2.45
CA ASN A 221 0.97 -25.29 3.05
C ASN A 221 1.67 -24.36 4.05
N ILE A 222 1.28 -23.08 4.13
CA ILE A 222 1.85 -22.11 5.08
C ILE A 222 0.71 -21.22 5.61
N ILE A 223 0.49 -21.23 6.92
CA ILE A 223 -0.42 -20.29 7.58
C ILE A 223 0.27 -18.92 7.57
N HIS A 224 -0.11 -18.05 6.64
CA HIS A 224 0.42 -16.68 6.53
C HIS A 224 -0.24 -15.70 7.51
N SER A 225 -0.75 -16.20 8.66
CA SER A 225 -1.79 -15.57 9.48
C SER A 225 -1.70 -14.05 9.57
N TYR A 226 -2.66 -13.37 8.93
CA TYR A 226 -3.26 -12.18 9.51
C TYR A 226 -4.78 -12.33 9.76
N VAL A 227 -5.47 -13.12 8.94
CA VAL A 227 -6.93 -13.32 9.07
C VAL A 227 -7.29 -14.82 9.20
N ALA A 228 -6.31 -15.71 9.25
CA ALA A 228 -6.54 -17.13 9.46
C ALA A 228 -6.90 -17.39 10.94
N ASN A 229 -8.19 -17.65 11.18
CA ASN A 229 -8.83 -18.08 12.42
C ASN A 229 -9.21 -17.00 13.45
N ASN A 230 -10.37 -16.38 13.24
CA ASN A 230 -11.35 -16.11 14.30
C ASN A 230 -12.69 -16.82 14.00
N LYS A 231 -12.65 -18.04 13.45
CA LYS A 231 -13.78 -18.95 13.53
C LYS A 231 -13.55 -19.88 14.73
N LEU A 232 -14.40 -19.63 15.75
CA LEU A 232 -14.66 -20.31 17.02
C LEU A 232 -14.08 -19.62 18.26
#